data_AF-A0A925UWA3-F1
#
_entry.id   AF-A0A925UWA3-F1
#
_cell.length_a   1.000
_cell.length_b   1.000
_cell.length_c   1.000
_cell.angle_alpha   90.00
_cell.angle_beta   90.00
_cell.angle_gamma   90.00
#
_symmetry.space_group_name_H-M   'P 1'
#
loop_
_entity.id
_entity.type
_entity.pdbx_description
1 polymer ?
#
loop_
_entity_poly.entity_id
_entity_poly.type
_entity_poly.pdbx_seq_one_letter_code
_entity_poly.pdbx_strand_id
1 'polypeptide(L)'
;MRTVQSVKNSLKFKAAPKAGILSIKIGVKKYSVPLEARMLSNGEYLFLSFPASSELYKVANKELSALDSKSDATDALAALTPKRRRGRRKREAVEMPAELAAALSNLPSGFKLGYSADGSPKLVKTRTRKSKKKA
;
A
#
# COMPACT_ATOMS: atom_id res chain seq x y z
N MET A 1 11.74 -18.35 -41.65
CA MET A 1 12.55 -17.94 -40.48
C MET A 1 11.76 -18.26 -39.21
N ARG A 2 12.32 -18.96 -38.22
CA ARG A 2 11.58 -19.29 -36.98
C ARG A 2 11.60 -18.06 -36.07
N THR A 3 10.43 -17.53 -35.73
CA THR A 3 10.31 -16.40 -34.80
C THR A 3 10.34 -16.90 -33.36
N VAL A 4 10.77 -16.07 -32.42
CA VAL A 4 10.78 -16.41 -30.99
C VAL A 4 9.38 -16.87 -30.52
N GLN A 5 8.32 -16.29 -31.08
CA GLN A 5 6.95 -16.68 -30.78
C GLN A 5 6.60 -18.09 -31.28
N SER A 6 7.02 -18.47 -32.50
CA SER A 6 6.75 -19.81 -33.01
C SER A 6 7.54 -20.88 -32.25
N VAL A 7 8.75 -20.56 -31.78
CA VAL A 7 9.56 -21.44 -30.92
C VAL A 7 8.91 -21.61 -29.53
N LYS A 8 8.44 -20.52 -28.90
CA LYS A 8 7.72 -20.59 -27.61
C LYS A 8 6.50 -21.50 -27.66
N ASN A 9 5.69 -21.38 -28.72
CA ASN A 9 4.49 -22.20 -28.90
C ASN A 9 4.83 -23.69 -29.06
N SER A 10 5.90 -24.02 -29.79
CA SER A 10 6.35 -25.42 -29.91
C SER A 10 6.90 -25.99 -28.60
N LEU A 11 7.70 -25.20 -27.87
CA LEU A 11 8.30 -25.62 -26.60
C LEU A 11 7.25 -25.83 -25.49
N LYS A 12 6.14 -25.08 -25.51
CA LYS A 12 5.04 -25.24 -24.54
C LYS A 12 4.45 -26.66 -24.52
N PHE A 13 4.42 -27.35 -25.66
CA PHE A 13 3.89 -28.73 -25.76
C PHE A 13 4.93 -29.80 -25.41
N LYS A 14 6.22 -29.48 -25.54
CA LYS A 14 7.32 -30.40 -25.23
C LYS A 14 7.77 -30.34 -23.77
N ALA A 15 7.43 -29.26 -23.07
CA ALA A 15 7.81 -29.03 -21.70
C ALA A 15 6.92 -29.80 -20.71
N ALA A 16 7.54 -30.60 -19.84
CA ALA A 16 6.83 -31.33 -18.80
C ALA A 16 6.41 -30.39 -17.65
N PRO A 17 5.22 -30.58 -17.06
CA PRO A 17 4.82 -29.84 -15.86
C PRO A 17 5.71 -30.26 -14.69
N LYS A 18 6.21 -29.27 -13.94
CA LYS A 18 6.99 -29.45 -12.73
C LYS A 18 6.43 -28.50 -11.66
N ALA A 19 6.10 -29.07 -10.51
CA ALA A 19 5.64 -28.32 -9.35
C ALA A 19 6.83 -27.75 -8.55
N GLY A 20 6.59 -26.66 -7.81
CA GLY A 20 7.51 -26.13 -6.81
C GLY A 20 8.78 -25.46 -7.32
N ILE A 21 8.85 -25.11 -8.62
CA ILE A 21 10.00 -24.42 -9.23
C ILE A 21 10.13 -22.98 -8.71
N LEU A 22 9.00 -22.30 -8.53
CA LEU A 22 8.97 -20.94 -8.02
C LEU A 22 9.01 -20.96 -6.50
N SER A 23 9.92 -20.18 -5.93
CA SER A 23 9.92 -19.89 -4.51
C SER A 23 9.89 -18.38 -4.28
N ILE A 24 9.05 -17.95 -3.34
CA ILE A 24 8.94 -16.55 -2.93
C ILE A 24 9.52 -16.42 -1.53
N LYS A 25 10.31 -15.37 -1.31
CA LYS A 25 10.83 -15.04 0.01
C LYS A 25 9.90 -14.04 0.69
N ILE A 26 9.30 -14.44 1.81
CA ILE A 26 8.45 -13.57 2.65
C ILE A 26 9.22 -13.33 3.95
N GLY A 27 9.72 -12.10 4.13
CA GLY A 27 10.66 -11.77 5.20
C GLY A 27 11.98 -12.51 5.03
N VAL A 28 12.30 -13.41 5.96
CA VAL A 28 13.56 -14.21 5.92
C VAL A 28 13.34 -15.62 5.36
N LYS A 29 12.09 -16.11 5.32
CA LYS A 29 11.76 -17.50 4.95
C LYS A 29 11.40 -17.62 3.47
N LYS A 30 11.83 -18.71 2.84
CA LYS A 30 11.46 -19.09 1.46
C LYS A 30 10.25 -20.02 1.50
N TYR A 31 9.29 -19.78 0.63
CA TYR A 31 8.09 -20.58 0.45
C TYR A 31 8.00 -21.05 -0.99
N SER A 32 7.69 -22.31 -1.23
CA SER A 32 7.43 -22.83 -2.58
C SER A 32 6.02 -22.44 -3.01
N VAL A 33 5.87 -21.90 -4.22
CA VAL A 33 4.57 -21.54 -4.78
C VAL A 33 3.96 -22.81 -5.38
N PRO A 34 2.72 -23.18 -5.04
CA PRO A 34 2.07 -24.38 -5.56
C PRO A 34 1.54 -24.14 -6.98
N LEU A 35 2.43 -23.72 -7.89
CA LEU A 35 2.13 -23.48 -9.30
C LEU A 35 2.82 -24.54 -10.15
N GLU A 36 2.07 -25.13 -11.08
CA GLU A 36 2.64 -25.99 -12.11
C GLU A 36 3.25 -25.15 -13.22
N ALA A 37 4.57 -25.25 -13.37
CA ALA A 37 5.30 -24.59 -14.45
C ALA A 37 5.78 -25.63 -15.45
N ARG A 38 5.62 -25.35 -16.75
CA ARG A 38 6.21 -26.16 -17.80
C ARG A 38 7.64 -25.69 -18.04
N MET A 39 8.62 -26.58 -17.85
CA MET A 39 10.03 -26.25 -17.91
C MET A 39 10.82 -27.15 -18.86
N LEU A 40 11.70 -26.54 -19.66
CA LEU A 40 12.77 -27.23 -20.40
C LEU A 40 14.09 -26.50 -20.13
N SER A 41 15.15 -27.25 -19.82
CA SER A 41 16.49 -26.70 -19.59
C SER A 41 17.54 -27.62 -20.19
N ASN A 42 18.59 -27.03 -20.79
CA ASN A 42 19.75 -27.75 -21.31
C ASN A 42 21.10 -27.19 -20.80
N GLY A 43 21.09 -26.42 -19.70
CA GLY A 43 22.29 -25.78 -19.13
C GLY A 43 22.59 -24.39 -19.68
N GLU A 44 22.39 -24.15 -20.98
CA GLU A 44 22.60 -22.84 -21.61
C GLU A 44 21.30 -22.03 -21.76
N TYR A 45 20.19 -22.73 -22.00
CA TYR A 45 18.88 -22.12 -22.22
C TYR A 45 17.84 -22.69 -21.26
N LEU A 46 16.95 -21.81 -20.82
CA LEU A 46 15.84 -22.14 -19.93
C LEU A 46 14.53 -21.63 -20.54
N PHE A 47 13.62 -22.55 -20.81
CA PHE A 47 12.25 -22.23 -21.17
C PHE A 47 11.35 -22.45 -19.96
N LEU A 48 10.63 -21.40 -19.56
CA LEU A 48 9.63 -21.41 -18.50
C LEU A 48 8.31 -20.89 -19.05
N SER A 49 7.24 -21.66 -18.85
CA SER A 49 5.88 -21.25 -19.17
C SER A 49 4.99 -21.46 -17.94
N PHE A 50 4.37 -20.38 -17.49
CA PHE A 50 3.40 -20.37 -16.41
C PHE A 50 1.99 -20.17 -16.98
N PRO A 51 0.96 -20.84 -16.43
CA PRO A 51 -0.41 -20.43 -16.69
C PRO A 51 -0.62 -19.03 -16.12
N ALA A 52 -1.30 -18.15 -16.86
CA ALA A 52 -1.65 -16.82 -16.37
C ALA A 52 -2.65 -16.99 -15.21
N SER A 53 -2.19 -16.80 -13.99
CA SER A 53 -3.00 -16.90 -12.77
C SER A 53 -2.83 -15.64 -11.93
N SER A 54 -3.95 -15.17 -11.37
CA SER A 54 -3.99 -14.13 -10.34
C SER A 54 -4.68 -14.74 -9.14
N GLU A 55 -3.91 -15.30 -8.21
CA GLU A 55 -4.42 -16.02 -7.05
C GLU A 55 -4.03 -15.31 -5.74
N LEU A 56 -4.88 -15.43 -4.73
CA LEU A 56 -4.59 -15.03 -3.37
C LEU A 56 -4.07 -16.24 -2.59
N TYR A 57 -2.91 -16.10 -1.96
CA TYR A 57 -2.33 -17.16 -1.14
C TYR A 57 -2.41 -16.80 0.34
N LYS A 58 -2.81 -17.78 1.15
CA LYS A 58 -2.68 -17.72 2.61
C LYS A 58 -1.35 -18.34 3.02
N VAL A 59 -0.60 -17.63 3.86
CA VAL A 59 0.60 -18.16 4.50
C VAL A 59 0.17 -18.78 5.83
N ALA A 60 0.24 -20.11 5.94
CA ALA A 60 -0.07 -20.83 7.16
C ALA A 60 0.91 -22.00 7.32
N ASN A 61 1.35 -22.30 8.55
CA ASN A 61 2.18 -23.47 8.85
C ASN A 61 3.46 -23.64 8.00
N LYS A 62 4.07 -22.54 7.56
CA LYS A 62 5.23 -22.49 6.65
C LYS A 62 4.95 -22.91 5.20
N GLU A 63 3.69 -22.98 4.81
CA GLU A 63 3.24 -23.34 3.47
C GLU A 63 2.39 -22.22 2.84
N LEU A 64 2.33 -22.22 1.50
CA LEU A 64 1.45 -21.36 0.72
C LEU A 64 0.29 -22.18 0.21
N SER A 65 -0.93 -21.81 0.60
CA SER A 65 -2.17 -22.41 0.10
C SER A 65 -2.96 -21.37 -0.68
N ALA A 66 -3.35 -21.69 -1.92
CA ALA A 66 -4.27 -20.85 -2.68
C ALA A 66 -5.63 -20.80 -1.97
N LEU A 67 -6.19 -19.59 -1.84
CA LEU A 67 -7.55 -19.39 -1.36
C LEU A 67 -8.54 -19.79 -2.45
N ASP A 68 -9.63 -20.44 -2.06
CA ASP A 68 -10.69 -20.77 -3.00
C ASP A 68 -11.37 -19.50 -3.52
N SER A 69 -11.74 -19.52 -4.80
CA SER A 69 -12.44 -18.47 -5.54
C SER A 69 -13.71 -17.96 -4.86
N LYS A 70 -14.38 -18.79 -4.05
CA LYS A 70 -15.63 -18.46 -3.34
C LYS A 70 -15.43 -18.10 -1.86
N SER A 71 -14.20 -18.16 -1.36
CA SER A 71 -13.91 -17.88 0.04
C SER A 71 -13.97 -16.37 0.37
N ASP A 72 -14.36 -16.04 1.60
CA ASP A 72 -14.34 -14.65 2.08
C ASP A 72 -12.89 -14.14 2.18
N ALA A 73 -12.59 -13.10 1.41
CA ALA A 73 -11.26 -12.48 1.31
C ALA A 73 -11.19 -11.09 1.98
N THR A 74 -12.18 -10.73 2.80
CA THR A 74 -12.26 -9.40 3.45
C THR A 74 -11.01 -9.08 4.27
N ASP A 75 -10.51 -10.05 5.03
CA ASP A 75 -9.29 -9.88 5.84
C ASP A 75 -8.03 -9.72 4.98
N ALA A 76 -7.94 -10.46 3.87
CA ALA A 76 -6.83 -10.36 2.93
C ALA A 76 -6.80 -8.98 2.26
N LEU A 77 -7.98 -8.47 1.85
CA LEU A 77 -8.13 -7.14 1.29
C LEU A 77 -7.69 -6.06 2.29
N ALA A 78 -8.15 -6.16 3.54
CA ALA A 78 -7.78 -5.21 4.60
C ALA A 78 -6.27 -5.22 4.91
N ALA A 79 -5.64 -6.40 4.88
CA ALA A 79 -4.21 -6.56 5.15
C ALA A 79 -3.33 -6.06 3.99
N LEU A 80 -3.74 -6.28 2.74
CA LEU A 80 -2.97 -5.93 1.55
C LEU A 80 -3.21 -4.50 1.07
N THR A 81 -4.28 -3.84 1.51
CA THR A 81 -4.55 -2.44 1.13
C THR A 81 -3.64 -1.49 1.91
N PRO A 82 -2.74 -0.74 1.23
CA PRO A 82 -1.81 0.16 1.92
C PRO A 82 -2.57 1.32 2.57
N LYS A 83 -2.43 1.47 3.89
CA LYS A 83 -3.04 2.61 4.61
C LYS A 83 -2.30 3.90 4.27
N ARG A 84 -2.98 4.84 3.61
CA ARG A 84 -2.45 6.20 3.35
C ARG A 84 -2.26 6.95 4.68
N ARG A 85 -1.03 7.00 5.20
CA ARG A 85 -0.67 7.87 6.32
C ARG A 85 -0.65 9.33 5.86
N ARG A 86 -1.69 10.10 6.19
CA ARG A 86 -1.64 11.57 6.13
C ARG A 86 -0.65 12.05 7.21
N GLY A 87 0.58 12.37 6.82
CA GLY A 87 1.57 12.95 7.71
C GLY A 87 1.09 14.33 8.19
N ARG A 88 0.76 14.43 9.48
CA ARG A 88 0.57 15.73 10.13
C ARG A 88 1.96 16.25 10.51
N ARG A 89 2.48 17.23 9.76
CA ARG A 89 3.70 17.95 10.17
C ARG A 89 3.48 18.51 11.58
N LYS A 90 4.30 18.08 12.54
CA LYS A 90 4.39 18.75 13.84
C LYS A 90 5.05 20.10 13.57
N ARG A 91 4.37 21.19 13.91
CA ARG A 91 4.99 22.52 13.91
C ARG A 91 5.82 22.63 15.18
N GLU A 92 7.04 23.11 15.05
CA GLU A 92 7.88 23.46 16.19
C GLU A 92 7.23 24.62 16.96
N ALA A 93 7.34 24.58 18.29
CA ALA A 93 6.85 25.65 19.14
C ALA A 93 7.86 26.80 19.06
N VAL A 94 7.45 27.91 18.45
CA VAL A 94 8.24 29.16 18.43
C VAL A 94 7.97 29.90 19.75
N GLU A 95 9.02 30.35 20.42
CA GLU A 95 8.91 31.20 21.61
C GLU A 95 8.25 32.53 21.25
N MET A 96 7.14 32.84 21.91
CA MET A 96 6.37 34.05 21.64
C MET A 96 6.86 35.19 22.53
N PRO A 97 7.21 36.36 21.98
CA PRO A 97 7.54 37.55 22.76
C PRO A 97 6.42 37.91 23.75
N ALA A 98 6.79 38.28 24.98
CA ALA A 98 5.85 38.51 26.08
C ALA A 98 4.81 39.62 25.79
N GLU A 99 5.23 40.66 25.06
CA GLU A 99 4.37 41.78 24.67
C GLU A 99 3.24 41.34 23.72
N LEU A 100 3.53 40.42 22.80
CA LEU A 100 2.54 39.86 21.88
C LEU A 100 1.56 38.94 22.61
N ALA A 101 2.04 38.16 23.58
CA ALA A 101 1.18 37.32 24.40
C ALA A 101 0.18 38.17 25.22
N ALA A 102 0.65 39.28 25.81
CA ALA A 102 -0.20 40.22 26.54
C ALA A 102 -1.25 40.86 25.61
N ALA A 103 -0.85 41.33 24.43
CA ALA A 103 -1.77 41.92 23.45
C ALA A 103 -2.83 40.92 22.94
N LEU A 104 -2.45 39.66 22.72
CA LEU A 104 -3.38 38.62 22.27
C LEU A 104 -4.34 38.15 23.36
N SER A 105 -3.97 38.27 24.65
CA SER A 105 -4.84 37.91 25.78
C SER A 105 -6.03 38.86 25.96
N ASN A 106 -5.90 40.10 25.49
CA ASN A 106 -6.96 41.12 25.53
C ASN A 106 -8.04 40.92 24.45
N LEU A 107 -7.89 39.92 23.57
CA LEU A 107 -8.87 39.66 22.52
C LEU A 107 -10.16 39.05 23.10
N PRO A 108 -11.35 39.53 22.69
CA PRO A 108 -12.61 38.99 23.18
C PRO A 108 -12.78 37.52 22.77
N SER A 109 -13.34 36.72 23.68
CA SER A 109 -13.54 35.28 23.47
C SER A 109 -14.33 35.01 22.18
N GLY A 110 -13.87 34.06 21.38
CA GLY A 110 -14.53 33.70 20.13
C GLY A 110 -14.13 34.57 18.93
N PHE A 111 -13.17 35.48 19.07
CA PHE A 111 -12.57 36.24 17.96
C PHE A 111 -11.08 35.94 17.83
N LYS A 112 -10.54 36.13 16.62
CA LYS A 112 -9.11 36.06 16.31
C LYS A 112 -8.68 37.27 15.50
N LEU A 113 -7.41 37.63 15.55
CA LEU A 113 -6.84 38.62 14.65
C LEU A 113 -6.82 38.04 13.23
N GLY A 114 -7.39 38.77 12.28
CA GLY A 114 -7.26 38.54 10.85
C GLY A 114 -6.83 39.82 10.15
N TYR A 115 -6.59 39.73 8.85
CA TYR A 115 -6.21 40.87 8.01
C TYR A 115 -7.27 41.07 6.93
N SER A 116 -7.57 42.33 6.61
CA SER A 116 -8.40 42.71 5.46
C SER A 116 -7.63 42.52 4.14
N ALA A 117 -8.30 42.71 3.00
CA ALA A 117 -7.64 42.69 1.70
C ALA A 117 -6.55 43.76 1.56
N ASP A 118 -6.68 44.87 2.31
CA ASP A 118 -5.74 45.99 2.34
C ASP A 118 -4.63 45.80 3.38
N GLY A 119 -4.57 44.63 4.05
CA GLY A 119 -3.58 44.32 5.07
C GLY A 119 -3.84 44.96 6.45
N SER A 120 -4.96 45.67 6.63
CA SER A 120 -5.33 46.25 7.93
C SER A 120 -5.84 45.18 8.91
N PRO A 121 -5.46 45.23 10.20
CA PRO A 121 -5.88 44.25 11.19
C PRO A 121 -7.38 44.38 11.52
N LYS A 122 -8.09 43.24 11.56
CA LYS A 122 -9.52 43.17 11.89
C LYS A 122 -9.82 41.96 12.78
N LEU A 123 -10.79 42.10 13.68
CA LEU A 123 -11.32 40.98 14.46
C LEU A 123 -12.20 40.08 13.59
N VAL A 124 -11.85 38.79 13.53
CA VAL A 124 -12.57 37.76 12.78
C VAL A 124 -13.22 36.78 13.75
N LYS A 125 -14.54 36.61 13.65
CA LYS A 125 -15.28 35.65 14.48
C LYS A 125 -14.81 34.22 14.17
N THR A 126 -14.39 33.51 15.21
CA THR A 126 -14.01 32.10 15.12
C THR A 126 -15.26 31.24 14.94
N ARG A 127 -15.22 30.31 13.99
CA ARG A 127 -16.31 29.38 13.75
C ARG A 127 -16.30 28.32 14.85
N THR A 128 -17.36 28.25 15.64
CA THR A 128 -17.57 27.14 16.57
C THR A 128 -17.89 25.88 15.76
N ARG A 129 -16.99 24.89 15.83
CA ARG A 129 -17.26 23.56 15.27
C ARG A 129 -17.86 22.72 16.39
N LYS A 130 -19.04 22.12 16.14
CA LYS A 130 -19.61 21.11 17.06
C LYS A 130 -18.54 20.02 17.26
N SER A 131 -18.05 19.87 18.48
CA SER A 131 -17.18 18.75 18.82
C SER A 131 -18.00 17.48 18.63
N LYS A 132 -17.49 16.54 17.85
CA LYS A 132 -18.12 15.25 17.67
C LYS A 132 -18.02 14.53 19.03
N LYS A 133 -19.13 14.41 19.77
CA LYS A 133 -19.21 13.52 20.93
C LYS A 133 -18.72 12.15 20.46
N LYS A 134 -17.67 11.61 21.08
CA LYS A 134 -17.32 10.21 20.92
C LYS A 134 -18.50 9.42 21.51
N ALA A 135 -19.28 8.79 20.64
CA ALA A 135 -20.08 7.63 21.00
C ALA A 135 -19.15 6.42 20.99
#